data_AF-A0A6L6PF53-F1
#
_entry.id   AF-A0A6L6PF53-F1
#
_cell.length_a   1.000
_cell.length_b   1.000
_cell.length_c   1.000
_cell.angle_alpha   90.00
_cell.angle_beta   90.00
_cell.angle_gamma   90.00
#
_symmetry.space_group_name_H-M   'P 1'
#
loop_
_entity.id
_entity.type
_entity.pdbx_description
1 polymer ?
#
loop_
_entity_poly.entity_id
_entity_poly.type
_entity_poly.pdbx_seq_one_letter_code
_entity_poly.pdbx_strand_id
1 'polypeptide(L)'
;MPTPIPQWAQAVCDILSPWATDPPPLHQRIADGTVKAADSLQYVLGISPTELGAQAEKLNKVIDDFSGQADKSYVSVLELQACKTIGDLMNLIFSRL
;
A
#
# COMPACT_ATOMS: atom_id res chain seq x y z
N MET A 1 12.19 -2.92 -20.07
CA MET A 1 12.05 -3.97 -19.04
C MET A 1 11.11 -3.42 -17.99
N PRO A 2 10.04 -4.13 -17.57
CA PRO A 2 9.23 -3.67 -16.45
C PRO A 2 10.13 -3.54 -15.23
N THR A 3 10.16 -2.37 -14.62
CA THR A 3 10.95 -2.10 -13.42
C THR A 3 10.44 -3.01 -12.30
N PRO A 4 11.31 -3.80 -11.65
CA PRO A 4 10.87 -4.64 -10.54
C PRO A 4 10.30 -3.76 -9.43
N ILE A 5 9.10 -4.09 -8.96
CA ILE A 5 8.47 -3.41 -7.82
C ILE A 5 9.35 -3.66 -6.58
N PRO A 6 9.67 -2.63 -5.78
CA PRO A 6 10.41 -2.80 -4.54
C PRO A 6 9.75 -3.81 -3.60
N GLN A 7 10.54 -4.57 -2.84
CA GLN A 7 10.00 -5.61 -1.93
C GLN A 7 9.01 -5.06 -0.90
N TRP A 8 9.28 -3.86 -0.36
CA TRP A 8 8.34 -3.18 0.55
C TRP A 8 7.00 -2.89 -0.13
N ALA A 9 7.01 -2.45 -1.38
CA ALA A 9 5.81 -2.13 -2.14
C ALA A 9 5.04 -3.40 -2.51
N GLN A 10 5.74 -4.51 -2.75
CA GLN A 10 5.12 -5.82 -2.93
C GLN A 10 4.42 -6.28 -1.64
N ALA A 11 5.07 -6.14 -0.47
CA ALA A 11 4.45 -6.48 0.82
C ALA A 11 3.19 -5.64 1.10
N VAL A 12 3.18 -4.35 0.74
CA VAL A 12 1.97 -3.51 0.81
C VAL A 12 0.89 -4.03 -0.11
N CYS A 13 1.23 -4.38 -1.36
CA CYS A 13 0.27 -4.96 -2.30
C CYS A 13 -0.31 -6.28 -1.80
N ASP A 14 0.49 -7.10 -1.13
CA ASP A 14 0.05 -8.39 -0.58
C ASP A 14 -0.92 -8.19 0.59
N ILE A 15 -0.70 -7.16 1.42
CA ILE A 15 -1.65 -6.75 2.46
C ILE A 15 -2.99 -6.34 1.84
N LEU A 16 -2.97 -5.62 0.73
CA LEU A 16 -4.17 -5.13 0.05
C LEU A 16 -4.83 -6.17 -0.88
N SER A 17 -4.12 -7.25 -1.23
CA SER A 17 -4.60 -8.27 -2.17
C SER A 17 -5.94 -8.92 -1.80
N PRO A 18 -6.31 -9.14 -0.52
CA PRO A 18 -7.63 -9.65 -0.18
C PRO A 18 -8.82 -8.79 -0.68
N TRP A 19 -8.58 -7.51 -0.90
CA TRP A 19 -9.59 -6.57 -1.44
C TRP A 19 -9.54 -6.48 -2.97
N ALA A 20 -8.40 -6.80 -3.59
CA ALA A 20 -8.30 -6.92 -5.04
C ALA A 20 -9.00 -8.21 -5.51
N THR A 21 -10.31 -8.14 -5.76
CA THR A 21 -11.12 -9.31 -6.17
C THR A 21 -10.78 -9.84 -7.56
N ASP A 22 -10.15 -9.03 -8.42
CA ASP A 22 -9.84 -9.39 -9.80
C ASP A 22 -8.40 -9.89 -9.94
N PRO A 23 -8.17 -11.09 -10.51
CA PRO A 23 -6.85 -11.49 -10.99
C PRO A 23 -6.41 -10.60 -12.16
N PRO A 24 -5.10 -10.34 -12.34
CA PRO A 24 -3.95 -10.85 -11.59
C PRO A 24 -3.72 -10.13 -10.23
N PRO A 25 -2.79 -10.60 -9.37
CA PRO A 25 -2.46 -9.96 -8.10
C PRO A 25 -2.16 -8.46 -8.23
N LEU A 26 -2.45 -7.69 -7.18
CA LEU A 26 -2.36 -6.22 -7.22
C LEU A 26 -0.97 -5.71 -7.64
N HIS A 27 0.11 -6.36 -7.17
CA HIS A 27 1.46 -6.00 -7.57
C HIS A 27 1.69 -6.19 -9.09
N GLN A 28 1.14 -7.24 -9.71
CA GLN A 28 1.21 -7.42 -11.17
C GLN A 28 0.38 -6.36 -11.89
N ARG A 29 -0.82 -6.04 -11.40
CA ARG A 29 -1.66 -4.99 -11.98
C ARG A 29 -0.99 -3.62 -11.95
N ILE A 30 -0.20 -3.33 -10.92
CA ILE A 30 0.63 -2.11 -10.83
C ILE A 30 1.83 -2.19 -11.79
N ALA A 31 2.51 -3.34 -11.87
CA ALA A 31 3.64 -3.55 -12.78
C ALA A 31 3.26 -3.41 -14.26
N ASP A 32 2.07 -3.90 -14.62
CA ASP A 32 1.53 -3.88 -15.99
C ASP A 32 0.84 -2.54 -16.32
N GLY A 33 0.73 -1.62 -15.34
CA GLY A 33 0.15 -0.28 -15.51
C GLY A 33 -1.38 -0.26 -15.60
N THR A 34 -2.04 -1.40 -15.39
CA THR A 34 -3.51 -1.54 -15.32
C THR A 34 -4.06 -0.82 -14.09
N VAL A 35 -3.30 -0.80 -13.01
CA VAL A 35 -3.57 -0.01 -11.80
C VAL A 35 -2.51 1.08 -11.69
N LYS A 36 -2.97 2.32 -11.56
CA LYS A 36 -2.15 3.53 -11.52
C LYS A 36 -2.15 4.14 -10.13
N ALA A 37 -1.10 4.91 -9.82
CA ALA A 37 -1.01 5.61 -8.55
C ALA A 37 -2.20 6.56 -8.28
N ALA A 38 -2.79 7.14 -9.34
CA ALA A 38 -3.95 8.02 -9.22
C ALA A 38 -5.28 7.28 -8.99
N ASP A 39 -5.29 5.95 -9.08
CA ASP A 39 -6.51 5.17 -8.94
C ASP A 39 -6.98 5.15 -7.48
N SER A 40 -8.31 5.25 -7.32
CA SER A 40 -8.94 5.25 -6.00
C SER A 40 -8.86 3.87 -5.35
N LEU A 41 -8.40 3.82 -4.10
CA LEU A 41 -8.36 2.60 -3.29
C LEU A 41 -9.75 1.98 -3.15
N GLN A 42 -10.76 2.80 -2.85
CA GLN A 42 -12.13 2.33 -2.68
C GLN A 42 -12.77 1.87 -3.99
N TYR A 43 -12.52 2.54 -5.11
CA TYR A 43 -13.13 2.15 -6.39
C TYR A 43 -12.44 0.93 -7.01
N VAL A 44 -11.10 0.86 -6.92
CA VAL A 44 -10.31 -0.19 -7.59
C VAL A 44 -10.15 -1.44 -6.73
N LEU A 45 -10.07 -1.27 -5.41
CA LEU A 45 -9.91 -2.38 -4.48
C LEU A 45 -11.15 -2.60 -3.61
N GLY A 46 -12.14 -1.70 -3.59
CA GLY A 46 -13.28 -1.86 -2.68
C GLY A 46 -12.94 -1.65 -1.20
N ILE A 47 -11.71 -1.26 -0.86
CA ILE A 47 -11.29 -1.03 0.52
C ILE A 47 -11.79 0.33 1.01
N SER A 48 -12.57 0.35 2.09
CA SER A 48 -12.99 1.59 2.72
C SER A 48 -11.84 2.22 3.53
N PRO A 49 -11.86 3.55 3.77
CA PRO A 49 -10.88 4.21 4.61
C PRO A 49 -10.73 3.55 6.00
N THR A 50 -11.84 3.13 6.60
CA THR A 50 -11.86 2.47 7.90
C THR A 50 -11.13 1.12 7.87
N GLU A 51 -11.37 0.31 6.83
CA GLU A 51 -10.69 -0.98 6.65
C GLU A 51 -9.20 -0.82 6.38
N LEU A 52 -8.83 0.22 5.62
CA LEU A 52 -7.43 0.59 5.38
C LEU A 52 -6.75 1.01 6.69
N GLY A 53 -7.42 1.84 7.49
CA GLY A 53 -6.96 2.21 8.83
C GLY A 53 -6.76 0.99 9.74
N ALA A 54 -7.59 -0.04 9.63
CA ALA A 54 -7.41 -1.29 10.38
C ALA A 54 -6.16 -2.09 9.96
N GLN A 55 -5.56 -1.79 8.81
CA GLN A 55 -4.29 -2.39 8.38
C GLN A 55 -3.05 -1.67 8.92
N ALA A 56 -3.21 -0.62 9.75
CA ALA A 56 -2.09 0.16 10.28
C ALA A 56 -0.99 -0.71 10.91
N GLU A 57 -1.35 -1.71 11.72
CA GLU A 57 -0.38 -2.61 12.34
C GLU A 57 0.43 -3.40 11.31
N LYS A 58 -0.24 -3.95 10.27
CA LYS A 58 0.44 -4.71 9.21
C LYS A 58 1.33 -3.82 8.35
N LEU A 59 0.89 -2.60 8.04
CA LEU A 59 1.68 -1.65 7.28
C LEU A 59 2.87 -1.13 8.08
N ASN A 60 2.69 -0.90 9.39
CA ASN A 60 3.80 -0.56 10.30
C ASN A 60 4.80 -1.70 10.44
N LYS A 61 4.35 -2.96 10.35
CA LYS A 61 5.26 -4.10 10.27
C LYS A 61 6.11 -4.08 8.99
N VAL A 62 5.52 -3.73 7.84
CA VAL A 62 6.31 -3.52 6.61
C VAL A 62 7.32 -2.39 6.83
N ILE A 63 6.92 -1.29 7.47
CA ILE A 63 7.86 -0.20 7.80
C ILE A 63 8.98 -0.70 8.73
N ASP A 64 8.67 -1.55 9.70
CA ASP A 64 9.67 -2.11 10.60
C ASP A 64 10.68 -3.00 9.86
N ASP A 65 10.17 -3.88 9.00
CA ASP A 65 10.99 -4.83 8.24
C ASP A 65 11.91 -4.13 7.22
N PHE A 66 11.57 -2.90 6.79
CA PHE A 66 12.24 -2.22 5.67
C PHE A 66 12.81 -0.82 5.95
N SER A 67 12.47 -0.12 7.05
CA SER A 67 12.91 1.27 7.26
C SER A 67 14.41 1.40 7.54
N GLY A 68 15.04 0.42 8.20
CA GLY A 68 16.46 0.52 8.56
C GLY A 68 16.82 1.74 9.43
N GLN A 69 15.84 2.55 9.84
CA GLN A 69 16.00 3.74 10.68
C GLN A 69 15.87 3.35 12.15
N ALA A 70 16.70 3.95 12.99
CA ALA A 70 16.65 3.73 14.44
C ALA A 70 15.37 4.30 15.07
N ASP A 71 14.88 5.42 14.54
CA ASP A 71 13.63 6.06 14.94
C ASP A 71 12.53 5.72 13.93
N LYS A 72 11.79 4.64 14.21
CA LYS A 72 10.72 4.15 13.34
C LYS A 72 9.59 5.18 13.29
N SER A 73 9.41 5.81 12.14
CA SER A 73 8.23 6.64 11.88
C SER A 73 7.10 5.74 11.45
N TYR A 74 6.08 5.55 12.27
CA TYR A 74 4.91 4.75 11.93
C TYR A 74 3.83 5.57 11.25
N VAL A 75 2.97 4.89 10.48
CA VAL A 75 1.72 5.45 9.99
C VAL A 75 0.64 5.28 11.04
N SER A 76 -0.14 6.33 11.25
CA SER A 76 -1.34 6.30 12.09
C SER A 76 -2.56 5.85 11.30
N VAL A 77 -3.58 5.37 12.03
CA VAL A 77 -4.89 5.01 11.47
C VAL A 77 -5.51 6.19 10.73
N LEU A 78 -5.35 7.42 11.24
CA LEU A 78 -5.91 8.63 10.65
C LEU A 78 -5.22 8.99 9.33
N GLU A 79 -3.89 8.86 9.25
CA GLU A 79 -3.14 9.08 8.00
C GLU A 79 -3.56 8.06 6.92
N LEU A 80 -3.77 6.82 7.32
CA LEU A 80 -4.26 5.78 6.41
C LEU A 80 -5.69 6.05 5.95
N GLN A 81 -6.58 6.45 6.85
CA GLN A 81 -7.95 6.85 6.50
C GLN A 81 -8.00 8.07 5.58
N ALA A 82 -6.98 8.93 5.61
CA ALA A 82 -6.86 10.07 4.71
C ALA A 82 -6.40 9.69 3.30
N CYS A 83 -5.84 8.49 3.11
CA CYS A 83 -5.40 8.00 1.80
C CYS A 83 -6.60 7.70 0.90
N LYS A 84 -6.66 8.34 -0.28
CA LYS A 84 -7.74 8.14 -1.24
C LYS A 84 -7.31 7.31 -2.43
N THR A 85 -6.03 7.41 -2.80
CA THR A 85 -5.45 6.75 -3.95
C THR A 85 -4.34 5.78 -3.56
N ILE A 86 -4.04 4.83 -4.44
CA ILE A 86 -2.94 3.87 -4.24
C ILE A 86 -1.61 4.62 -4.11
N GLY A 87 -1.43 5.71 -4.85
CA GLY A 87 -0.27 6.59 -4.79
C GLY A 87 -0.12 7.26 -3.42
N ASP A 88 -1.21 7.75 -2.82
CA ASP A 88 -1.17 8.35 -1.48
C ASP A 88 -0.63 7.35 -0.46
N LEU A 89 -1.16 6.12 -0.48
CA LEU A 89 -0.76 5.06 0.43
C LEU A 89 0.71 4.65 0.22
N MET A 90 1.11 4.43 -1.03
CA MET A 90 2.48 4.06 -1.36
C MET A 90 3.48 5.15 -0.98
N ASN A 91 3.15 6.42 -1.24
CA ASN A 91 3.99 7.56 -0.85
C ASN A 91 4.05 7.72 0.66
N LEU A 92 2.93 7.53 1.36
CA LEU A 92 2.88 7.59 2.81
C LEU A 92 3.83 6.55 3.43
N ILE A 93 3.75 5.30 2.99
CA ILE A 93 4.62 4.23 3.48
C ILE A 93 6.07 4.49 3.08
N PHE A 94 6.32 4.87 1.84
CA PHE A 94 7.68 5.19 1.38
C PHE A 94 8.33 6.32 2.18
N SER A 95 7.55 7.32 2.62
CA SER A 95 8.05 8.42 3.47
C SER A 95 8.40 8.00 4.91
N ARG A 96 8.20 6.73 5.25
CA ARG A 96 8.45 6.14 6.57
C ARG A 96 9.52 5.04 6.53
N LEU A 97 9.93 4.63 5.34
CA LEU A 97 11.07 3.76 5.09
C LEU A 97 12.35 4.61 5.07
#